data_AF-A0A839A8M9-F1
#
_entry.id   AF-A0A839A8M9-F1
#
_cell.length_a   1.000
_cell.length_b   1.000
_cell.length_c   1.000
_cell.angle_alpha   90.00
_cell.angle_beta   90.00
_cell.angle_gamma   90.00
#
_symmetry.space_group_name_H-M   'P 1'
#
loop_
_entity.id
_entity.type
_entity.pdbx_description
1 polymer ?
#
loop_
_entity_poly.entity_id
_entity_poly.type
_entity_poly.pdbx_seq_one_letter_code
_entity_poly.pdbx_strand_id
1 'polypeptide(L)'
;MVVGAGLDGRRVTPLLASRVNKAIELYRKKLGIKLIMTGGQGEDEVVTEASAMTSYALERGVPEEVIILENQATNTEENILYIHRPR
;
A
#
# COMPACT_ATOMS: atom_id res chain seq x y z
N MET A 1 0.31 5.35 5.96
CA MET A 1 -0.14 5.20 4.55
C MET A 1 1.08 5.02 3.67
N VAL A 2 0.99 4.14 2.67
CA VAL A 2 2.00 3.96 1.63
C VAL A 2 1.35 4.31 0.30
N VAL A 3 1.96 5.25 -0.43
CA VAL A 3 1.49 5.72 -1.74
C VAL A 3 2.29 5.04 -2.84
N GLY A 4 1.61 4.70 -3.93
CA GLY A 4 2.17 4.23 -5.19
C GLY A 4 3.36 5.04 -5.73
N ALA A 5 4.17 4.40 -6.56
CA ALA A 5 5.36 4.95 -7.23
C ALA A 5 5.73 4.25 -8.56
N GLY A 6 4.84 3.42 -9.11
CA GLY A 6 5.02 2.52 -10.24
C GLY A 6 5.42 1.08 -9.84
N LEU A 7 4.94 0.12 -10.63
CA LEU A 7 5.34 -1.28 -10.66
C LEU A 7 6.31 -1.58 -11.81
N ASP A 8 7.05 -2.67 -11.64
CA ASP A 8 7.74 -3.38 -12.73
C ASP A 8 6.91 -4.61 -13.10
N GLY A 9 5.98 -4.42 -14.06
CA GLY A 9 4.97 -5.39 -14.48
C GLY A 9 3.98 -5.77 -13.37
N ARG A 10 4.33 -6.75 -12.54
CA ARG A 10 3.54 -7.22 -11.37
C ARG A 10 4.27 -7.02 -10.04
N ARG A 11 5.52 -6.57 -10.07
CA ARG A 11 6.39 -6.50 -8.89
C ARG A 11 6.52 -5.06 -8.42
N VAL A 12 6.59 -4.89 -7.10
CA VAL A 12 6.92 -3.59 -6.52
C VAL A 12 8.35 -3.18 -6.95
N THR A 13 8.50 -1.94 -7.40
CA THR A 13 9.82 -1.38 -7.71
C THR A 13 10.67 -1.22 -6.43
N PRO A 14 12.01 -1.07 -6.53
CA PRO A 14 12.86 -0.85 -5.35
C PRO A 14 12.42 0.34 -4.47
N LEU A 15 11.94 1.41 -5.10
CA LEU A 15 11.40 2.57 -4.39
C LEU A 15 10.12 2.23 -3.63
N LEU A 16 9.20 1.52 -4.27
CA LEU A 16 7.94 1.13 -3.64
C LEU A 16 8.18 0.12 -2.50
N ALA A 17 9.06 -0.86 -2.72
CA ALA A 17 9.51 -1.82 -1.72
C ALA A 17 10.10 -1.12 -0.48
N SER A 18 10.93 -0.09 -0.67
CA SER A 18 11.49 0.74 0.40
C SER A 18 10.41 1.38 1.28
N ARG A 19 9.37 1.96 0.66
CA ARG A 19 8.26 2.58 1.39
C ARG A 19 7.45 1.55 2.18
N VAL A 20 7.14 0.40 1.57
CA VAL A 20 6.43 -0.69 2.26
C VAL A 20 7.27 -1.25 3.42
N ASN A 21 8.57 -1.44 3.22
CA ASN A 21 9.47 -1.88 4.29
C ASN A 21 9.47 -0.91 5.48
N LYS A 22 9.44 0.40 5.23
CA LYS A 22 9.36 1.40 6.30
C LYS A 22 8.03 1.30 7.07
N ALA A 23 6.94 1.07 6.37
CA ALA A 23 5.63 0.85 6.98
C ALA A 23 5.61 -0.42 7.85
N ILE A 24 6.21 -1.51 7.37
CA ILE A 24 6.37 -2.78 8.11
C ILE A 24 7.21 -2.57 9.38
N GLU A 25 8.30 -1.80 9.30
CA GLU A 25 9.14 -1.47 10.46
C GLU A 25 8.33 -0.75 11.55
N LEU A 26 7.52 0.23 11.15
CA LEU A 26 6.65 0.97 12.08
C LEU A 26 5.57 0.08 12.69
N TYR A 27 4.98 -0.83 11.91
CA TYR A 27 4.05 -1.82 12.41
C TYR A 27 4.70 -2.73 13.47
N ARG A 28 5.91 -3.24 13.18
CA ARG A 28 6.66 -4.13 14.08
C ARG A 28 7.06 -3.48 15.39
N LYS A 29 7.16 -2.14 15.43
CA LYS A 29 7.32 -1.37 16.68
C LYS A 29 6.07 -1.39 17.58
N LYS A 30 5.02 -2.13 17.20
CA LYS A 30 3.77 -2.35 17.96
C LYS A 30 3.05 -1.05 18.32
N LEU A 31 3.10 -0.06 17.42
CA LEU A 31 2.46 1.24 17.60
C LEU A 31 0.92 1.20 17.42
N GLY A 32 0.30 0.00 17.31
CA GLY A 32 -1.14 -0.14 17.10
C GLY A 32 -1.63 0.45 15.77
N ILE A 33 -0.75 0.56 14.77
CA ILE A 33 -1.06 1.20 13.48
C ILE A 33 -1.63 0.20 12.48
N LYS A 34 -2.52 0.68 11.62
CA LYS A 34 -2.93 -0.01 10.39
C LYS A 34 -2.09 0.47 9.21
N LEU A 35 -1.81 -0.44 8.27
CA LEU A 35 -1.08 -0.12 7.04
C LEU A 35 -2.07 0.11 5.91
N ILE A 36 -2.30 1.37 5.57
CA ILE A 36 -3.11 1.73 4.40
C ILE A 36 -2.21 1.74 3.17
N MET A 37 -2.45 0.83 2.23
CA MET A 37 -1.78 0.73 0.94
C MET A 37 -2.68 1.38 -0.09
N THR A 38 -2.22 2.47 -0.71
CA THR A 38 -2.98 3.21 -1.73
C THR A 38 -2.20 3.36 -3.03
N GLY A 39 -2.88 3.10 -4.14
CA GLY A 39 -2.32 3.22 -5.49
C GLY A 39 -3.19 2.47 -6.51
N GLY A 40 -3.43 3.13 -7.64
CA GLY A 40 -4.22 2.61 -8.74
C GLY A 40 -3.46 1.59 -9.59
N GLN A 41 -3.95 1.35 -10.81
CA GLN A 41 -3.27 0.56 -11.83
C GLN A 41 -2.79 1.50 -12.94
N GLY A 42 -1.49 1.51 -13.20
CA GLY A 42 -0.91 2.20 -14.35
C GLY A 42 -1.24 1.51 -15.68
N GLU A 43 -1.09 2.22 -16.79
CA GLU A 43 -1.41 1.71 -18.14
C GLU A 43 -0.63 0.44 -18.50
N ASP A 44 0.62 0.33 -18.03
CA ASP A 44 1.51 -0.82 -18.28
C ASP A 44 1.48 -1.88 -17.15
N GLU A 45 0.62 -1.72 -16.15
CA GLU A 45 0.58 -2.58 -14.97
C GLU A 45 -0.53 -3.63 -15.07
N VAL A 46 -0.26 -4.85 -14.60
CA VAL A 46 -1.24 -5.97 -14.66
C VAL A 46 -2.09 -6.07 -13.39
N VAL A 47 -1.67 -5.41 -12.32
CA VAL A 47 -2.35 -5.34 -11.02
C VAL A 47 -2.21 -3.92 -10.49
N THR A 48 -3.05 -3.51 -9.54
CA THR A 48 -2.87 -2.22 -8.88
C THR A 48 -1.63 -2.24 -7.99
N GLU A 49 -1.02 -1.08 -7.82
CA GLU A 49 0.10 -0.89 -6.90
C GLU A 49 -0.29 -1.27 -5.47
N ALA A 50 -1.50 -0.90 -5.03
CA ALA A 50 -2.01 -1.24 -3.72
C ALA A 50 -2.08 -2.76 -3.50
N SER A 51 -2.50 -3.53 -4.51
CA SER A 51 -2.53 -5.00 -4.44
C SER A 51 -1.12 -5.60 -4.42
N ALA A 52 -0.20 -5.06 -5.21
CA ALA A 52 1.20 -5.50 -5.20
C ALA A 52 1.89 -5.21 -3.85
N MET A 53 1.66 -4.03 -3.28
CA MET A 53 2.16 -3.65 -1.94
C MET A 53 1.57 -4.53 -0.84
N THR A 54 0.28 -4.84 -0.91
CA THR A 54 -0.41 -5.73 0.04
C THR A 54 0.22 -7.12 0.02
N SER A 55 0.37 -7.72 -1.16
CA SER A 55 1.02 -9.02 -1.34
C SER A 55 2.44 -9.03 -0.76
N TYR A 56 3.22 -7.99 -1.09
CA TYR A 56 4.59 -7.83 -0.61
C TYR A 56 4.68 -7.72 0.93
N ALA A 57 3.70 -7.11 1.59
CA ALA A 57 3.63 -7.00 3.05
C ALA A 57 3.20 -8.31 3.71
N LEU A 58 2.23 -9.03 3.13
CA LEU A 58 1.80 -10.35 3.59
C LEU A 58 2.95 -11.36 3.55
N GLU A 59 3.73 -11.38 2.46
CA GLU A 59 4.94 -12.21 2.32
C GLU A 59 5.99 -11.95 3.42
N ARG A 60 5.96 -10.77 4.06
CA ARG A 60 6.85 -10.37 5.15
C ARG A 60 6.26 -10.58 6.54
N GLY A 61 5.14 -11.29 6.61
CA GLY A 61 4.47 -11.68 7.86
C GLY A 61 3.68 -10.54 8.50
N VAL A 62 3.29 -9.51 7.75
CA VAL A 62 2.24 -8.60 8.24
C VAL A 62 0.90 -9.32 8.11
N PRO A 63 0.10 -9.44 9.17
CA PRO A 63 -1.22 -10.03 9.10
C PRO A 63 -2.17 -9.18 8.23
N GLU A 64 -3.07 -9.85 7.50
CA GLU A 64 -4.01 -9.19 6.58
C GLU A 64 -4.92 -8.20 7.31
N GLU A 65 -5.32 -8.51 8.54
CA GLU A 65 -6.20 -7.67 9.37
C GLU A 65 -5.61 -6.30 9.74
N VAL A 66 -4.30 -6.14 9.58
CA VAL A 66 -3.58 -4.88 9.82
C VAL A 66 -3.53 -4.03 8.54
N ILE A 67 -3.73 -4.64 7.37
CA ILE A 67 -3.60 -3.97 6.08
C ILE A 67 -4.98 -3.50 5.62
N ILE A 68 -5.03 -2.25 5.15
CA ILE A 68 -6.18 -1.69 4.44
C ILE A 68 -5.75 -1.51 3.00
N LEU A 69 -6.38 -2.26 2.11
CA LEU A 69 -6.24 -2.08 0.66
C LEU A 69 -7.15 -0.94 0.21
N GLU A 70 -6.56 0.08 -0.39
CA GLU A 70 -7.26 1.18 -1.05
C GLU A 70 -6.73 1.26 -2.49
N ASN A 71 -7.57 0.97 -3.48
CA ASN A 71 -7.15 0.83 -4.88
C ASN A 71 -8.06 1.57 -5.85
N GLN A 72 -8.87 2.51 -5.33
CA GLN A 72 -9.89 3.25 -6.07
C GLN A 72 -9.44 4.69 -6.36
N ALA A 73 -8.59 5.26 -5.51
CA ALA A 73 -8.16 6.64 -5.67
C ALA A 73 -7.11 6.79 -6.78
N THR A 74 -7.38 7.73 -7.69
CA THR A 74 -6.48 8.06 -8.81
C THR A 74 -5.67 9.34 -8.55
N ASN A 75 -5.97 10.06 -7.46
CA ASN A 75 -5.30 11.28 -7.07
C ASN A 75 -5.11 11.41 -5.54
N THR A 76 -4.17 12.27 -5.15
CA THR A 76 -3.75 12.48 -3.75
C THR A 76 -4.85 13.05 -2.85
N GLU A 77 -5.79 13.84 -3.40
CA GLU A 77 -6.91 14.39 -2.63
C GLU A 77 -7.94 13.31 -2.27
N GLU A 78 -8.24 12.40 -3.21
CA GLU A 78 -9.09 11.23 -2.97
C GLU A 78 -8.49 10.31 -1.91
N ASN A 79 -7.17 10.08 -1.92
CA ASN A 79 -6.48 9.29 -0.89
C ASN A 79 -6.76 9.83 0.52
N ILE A 80 -6.65 11.14 0.71
CA ILE A 80 -6.85 11.78 2.01
C ILE A 80 -8.33 11.75 2.41
N LEU A 81 -9.24 11.98 1.46
CA LEU A 81 -10.68 11.96 1.70
C LEU A 81 -11.17 10.56 2.10
N TYR A 82 -10.61 9.50 1.50
CA TYR A 82 -10.97 8.11 1.81
C TYR A 82 -10.53 7.70 3.22
N ILE A 83 -9.43 8.26 3.71
CA ILE A 83 -8.90 8.01 5.07
C ILE A 83 -9.74 8.74 6.13
N HIS A 84 -10.35 9.86 5.78
CA HIS A 84 -11.14 10.69 6.71
C HIS A 84 -12.60 10.26 6.84
N ARG A 85 -13.08 9.31 6.03
CA ARG A 85 -14.47 8.85 6.10
C ARG A 85 -14.60 7.78 7.19
N PRO A 86 -15.33 8.03 8.29
CA PRO A 86 -15.60 6.99 9.27
C PRO A 86 -16.44 5.90 8.60
N ARG A 87 -15.98 4.64 8.67
CA ARG A 87 -16.80 3.46 8.35
C ARG A 87 -17.63 3.06 9.56
#